data_AF-A0A7C2DNF9-F1
#
_entry.id   AF-A0A7C2DNF9-F1
#
_cell.length_a   1.000
_cell.length_b   1.000
_cell.length_c   1.000
_cell.angle_alpha   90.00
_cell.angle_beta   90.00
_cell.angle_gamma   90.00
#
_symmetry.space_group_name_H-M   'P 1'
#
loop_
_entity.id
_entity.type
_entity.pdbx_description
1 polymer ?
#
loop_
_entity_poly.entity_id
_entity_poly.type
_entity_poly.pdbx_seq_one_letter_code
_entity_poly.pdbx_strand_id
1 'polypeptide(L)'
;MLCRACGRMNRDEDLFCGSCGQKLLRARVCRACGAKNRHDSTFCGTCGAGLPDDAANCRHCGQPLAPRDHFCAHCGQQVSPGQLCDRCHTFNREEARFCAACGAALVVRVAG
;
A
#
# COMPACT_ATOMS: atom_id res chain seq x y z
N MET A 1 -14.68 -14.10 -0.38
CA MET A 1 -13.33 -14.21 -0.97
C MET A 1 -12.59 -15.53 -0.63
N LEU A 2 -11.98 -16.18 -1.64
CA LEU A 2 -11.20 -17.41 -1.48
C LEU A 2 -9.78 -17.13 -0.95
N CYS A 3 -9.39 -17.76 0.16
CA CYS A 3 -8.01 -17.71 0.66
C CYS A 3 -7.09 -18.54 -0.25
N ARG A 4 -6.07 -17.91 -0.86
CA ARG A 4 -5.13 -18.61 -1.74
C ARG A 4 -4.08 -19.46 -1.00
N ALA A 5 -3.97 -19.31 0.32
CA ALA A 5 -3.05 -20.11 1.13
C ALA A 5 -3.67 -21.44 1.57
N CYS A 6 -4.95 -21.44 1.98
CA CYS A 6 -5.59 -22.65 2.52
C CYS A 6 -6.92 -23.04 1.84
N GLY A 7 -7.39 -22.29 0.84
CA GLY A 7 -8.62 -22.60 0.11
C GLY A 7 -9.93 -22.29 0.85
N ARG A 8 -9.89 -21.77 2.08
CA ARG A 8 -11.12 -21.38 2.79
C ARG A 8 -11.81 -20.20 2.11
N MET A 9 -13.14 -20.26 1.96
CA MET A 9 -13.96 -19.10 1.60
C MET A 9 -14.20 -18.22 2.83
N ASN A 10 -13.92 -16.92 2.71
CA ASN A 10 -14.10 -15.90 3.75
C ASN A 10 -15.11 -14.84 3.25
N ARG A 11 -15.58 -13.94 4.12
CA ARG A 11 -16.43 -12.80 3.73
C ARG A 11 -15.59 -11.75 3.01
N ASP A 12 -16.24 -10.87 2.24
CA ASP A 12 -15.53 -9.87 1.46
C ASP A 12 -14.91 -8.76 2.33
N GLU A 13 -15.49 -8.50 3.51
CA GLU A 13 -14.97 -7.55 4.50
C GLU A 13 -13.83 -8.11 5.37
N ASP A 14 -13.59 -9.42 5.36
CA ASP A 14 -12.57 -10.04 6.20
C ASP A 14 -11.15 -9.58 5.75
N LEU A 15 -10.34 -9.07 6.68
CA LEU A 15 -8.96 -8.63 6.40
C LEU A 15 -7.95 -9.78 6.40
N PHE A 16 -8.26 -10.84 7.16
CA PHE A 16 -7.42 -12.01 7.37
C PHE A 16 -8.28 -13.26 7.27
N CYS A 17 -7.67 -14.36 6.82
CA CYS A 17 -8.35 -15.63 6.77
C CYS A 17 -8.61 -16.13 8.19
N GLY A 18 -9.88 -16.33 8.55
CA GLY A 18 -10.24 -16.81 9.88
C GLY A 18 -9.85 -18.27 10.19
N SER A 19 -9.06 -18.92 9.31
CA SER A 19 -8.57 -20.29 9.50
C SER A 19 -7.04 -20.35 9.55
N CYS A 20 -6.35 -19.71 8.59
CA CYS A 20 -4.87 -19.74 8.55
C CYS A 20 -4.21 -18.41 8.90
N GLY A 21 -4.99 -17.35 9.19
CA GLY A 21 -4.46 -16.02 9.53
C GLY A 21 -3.87 -15.22 8.37
N GLN A 22 -3.75 -15.80 7.17
CA GLN A 22 -3.16 -15.12 6.03
C GLN A 22 -3.95 -13.87 5.64
N LYS A 23 -3.24 -12.77 5.32
CA LYS A 23 -3.88 -11.54 4.84
C LYS A 23 -4.65 -11.79 3.55
N LEU A 24 -5.90 -11.36 3.54
CA LEU A 24 -6.78 -11.49 2.40
C LEU A 24 -6.63 -10.27 1.48
N LEU A 25 -6.56 -10.51 0.16
CA LEU A 25 -6.35 -9.46 -0.85
C LEU A 25 -7.70 -8.92 -1.34
N ARG A 26 -7.94 -7.63 -1.11
CA ARG A 26 -9.23 -6.96 -1.38
C ARG A 26 -9.56 -6.93 -2.88
N ALA A 27 -10.83 -7.14 -3.20
CA ALA A 27 -11.35 -7.00 -4.56
C ALA A 27 -11.20 -5.55 -5.09
N ARG A 28 -10.94 -5.41 -6.39
CA ARG A 28 -10.92 -4.10 -7.08
C ARG A 28 -12.33 -3.73 -7.53
N VAL A 29 -12.77 -2.51 -7.27
CA VAL A 29 -14.09 -2.03 -7.76
C VAL A 29 -13.89 -1.23 -9.04
N CYS A 30 -14.59 -1.61 -10.10
CA CYS A 30 -14.54 -0.89 -11.36
C CYS A 30 -15.20 0.49 -11.21
N ARG A 31 -14.48 1.56 -11.51
CA ARG A 31 -15.02 2.94 -11.45
C ARG A 31 -16.02 3.24 -12.56
N ALA A 32 -16.02 2.46 -13.65
CA ALA A 32 -16.92 2.67 -14.79
C ALA A 32 -18.29 1.99 -14.61
N CYS A 33 -18.34 0.80 -13.99
CA CYS A 33 -19.59 0.02 -13.87
C CYS A 33 -19.90 -0.51 -12.46
N GLY A 34 -19.03 -0.28 -11.47
CA GLY A 34 -19.22 -0.74 -10.09
C GLY A 34 -18.95 -2.24 -9.86
N ALA A 35 -18.62 -3.03 -10.88
CA ALA A 35 -18.36 -4.46 -10.71
C ALA A 35 -17.15 -4.73 -9.79
N LYS A 36 -17.30 -5.72 -8.90
CA LYS A 36 -16.19 -6.25 -8.10
C LYS A 36 -15.35 -7.20 -8.95
N ASN A 37 -14.05 -6.96 -8.97
CA ASN A 37 -13.06 -7.70 -9.75
C ASN A 37 -12.02 -8.31 -8.81
N ARG A 38 -11.28 -9.31 -9.30
CA ARG A 38 -10.19 -9.88 -8.53
C ARG A 38 -9.14 -8.81 -8.25
N HIS A 39 -8.44 -8.95 -7.12
CA HIS A 39 -7.40 -8.01 -6.71
C HIS A 39 -6.24 -7.91 -7.73
N ASP A 40 -6.05 -8.95 -8.54
CA ASP A 40 -5.03 -9.08 -9.57
C ASP A 40 -5.56 -8.82 -10.99
N SER A 41 -6.82 -8.36 -11.13
CA SER A 41 -7.39 -8.00 -12.44
C SER A 41 -6.88 -6.64 -12.91
N THR A 42 -6.36 -6.59 -14.15
CA THR A 42 -5.99 -5.34 -14.84
C THR A 42 -7.21 -4.68 -15.50
N PHE A 43 -8.16 -5.47 -15.99
CA PHE A 43 -9.38 -5.00 -16.66
C PHE A 43 -10.63 -5.53 -15.95
N CYS A 44 -11.72 -4.79 -16.07
CA CYS A 44 -13.02 -5.20 -15.56
C CYS A 44 -13.55 -6.39 -16.37
N GLY A 45 -13.83 -7.52 -15.70
CA GLY A 45 -14.39 -8.71 -16.36
C GLY A 45 -15.82 -8.50 -16.89
N THR A 46 -16.50 -7.44 -16.47
CA THR A 46 -17.88 -7.13 -16.88
C THR A 46 -17.96 -6.13 -18.04
N CYS A 47 -17.17 -5.04 -18.01
CA CYS A 47 -17.27 -3.97 -19.00
C CYS A 47 -15.98 -3.69 -19.77
N GLY A 48 -14.88 -4.40 -19.48
CA GLY A 48 -13.58 -4.23 -20.14
C GLY A 48 -12.79 -2.99 -19.74
N ALA A 49 -13.35 -2.06 -18.96
CA ALA A 49 -12.62 -0.86 -18.52
C ALA A 49 -11.37 -1.21 -17.70
N GLY A 50 -10.30 -0.44 -17.87
CA GLY A 50 -9.10 -0.54 -17.04
C GLY A 50 -9.44 -0.34 -15.57
N LEU A 51 -8.99 -1.26 -14.72
CA LEU A 51 -9.14 -1.13 -13.28
C LEU A 51 -8.02 -0.24 -12.74
N PRO A 52 -8.29 0.60 -11.73
CA PRO A 52 -7.26 1.43 -11.13
C PRO A 52 -6.12 0.55 -10.66
N ASP A 53 -4.90 0.88 -11.05
CA ASP A 53 -3.74 0.27 -10.44
C ASP A 53 -3.54 0.87 -9.06
N ASP A 54 -3.13 0.03 -8.10
CA ASP A 54 -2.68 0.53 -6.79
C ASP A 54 -1.33 1.27 -6.92
N ALA A 55 -0.73 1.27 -8.13
CA ALA A 55 0.44 2.05 -8.47
C ALA A 55 0.05 3.52 -8.68
N ALA A 56 0.45 4.36 -7.73
CA ALA A 56 0.42 5.81 -7.90
C ALA A 56 1.58 6.23 -8.83
N ASN A 57 1.47 7.38 -9.48
CA ASN A 57 2.61 8.02 -10.17
C ASN A 57 3.26 9.06 -9.25
N CYS A 58 4.57 9.21 -9.34
CA CYS A 58 5.31 10.25 -8.66
C CYS A 58 4.82 11.63 -9.13
N ARG A 59 4.36 12.48 -8.21
CA ARG A 59 3.88 13.83 -8.56
C ARG A 59 4.98 14.78 -9.05
N HIS A 60 6.25 14.44 -8.79
CA HIS A 60 7.39 15.23 -9.22
C HIS A 60 7.88 14.86 -10.62
N CYS A 61 7.98 13.56 -10.95
CA CYS A 61 8.56 13.12 -12.23
C CYS A 61 7.67 12.22 -13.10
N GLY A 62 6.46 11.86 -12.65
CA GLY A 62 5.49 11.05 -13.39
C GLY A 62 5.75 9.54 -13.39
N GLN A 63 6.92 9.07 -12.94
CA GLN A 63 7.24 7.64 -12.93
C GLN A 63 6.34 6.83 -11.99
N PRO A 64 6.01 5.56 -12.30
CA PRO A 64 5.23 4.68 -11.42
C PRO A 64 5.89 4.49 -10.06
N LEU A 65 5.07 4.41 -9.01
CA LEU A 65 5.45 4.09 -7.64
C LEU A 65 4.92 2.72 -7.27
N ALA A 66 5.74 1.94 -6.57
CA ALA A 66 5.27 0.73 -5.93
C ALA A 66 4.43 1.08 -4.68
N PRO A 67 3.46 0.23 -4.27
CA PRO A 67 2.58 0.51 -3.14
C PRO A 67 3.26 0.75 -1.78
N ARG A 68 4.58 0.51 -1.66
CA ARG A 68 5.37 0.67 -0.43
C ARG A 68 6.54 1.63 -0.59
N ASP A 69 6.63 2.36 -1.69
CA ASP A 69 7.69 3.33 -1.89
C ASP A 69 7.54 4.49 -0.90
N HIS A 70 8.64 4.79 -0.20
CA HIS A 70 8.78 6.00 0.61
C HIS A 70 9.43 7.14 -0.18
N PHE A 71 10.27 6.76 -1.14
CA PHE A 71 10.95 7.65 -2.07
C PHE A 71 10.76 7.13 -3.50
N CYS A 72 10.65 8.04 -4.45
CA CYS A 72 10.65 7.68 -5.87
C CYS A 72 12.02 7.13 -6.27
N ALA A 73 12.08 5.88 -6.74
CA ALA A 73 13.32 5.25 -7.20
C ALA A 73 13.98 5.97 -8.39
N HIS A 74 13.23 6.80 -9.12
CA HIS A 74 13.75 7.54 -10.28
C HIS A 74 14.32 8.91 -9.91
N CYS A 75 13.61 9.71 -9.10
CA CYS A 75 14.02 11.09 -8.81
C CYS A 75 14.32 11.39 -7.34
N GLY A 76 14.19 10.40 -6.45
CA GLY A 76 14.49 10.55 -5.02
C GLY A 76 13.45 11.32 -4.21
N GLN A 77 12.39 11.87 -4.85
CA GLN A 77 11.33 12.61 -4.14
C GLN A 77 10.68 11.72 -3.09
N GLN A 78 10.52 12.21 -1.86
CA GLN A 78 9.72 11.54 -0.84
C GLN A 78 8.24 11.57 -1.25
N VAL A 79 7.61 10.40 -1.28
CA VAL A 79 6.23 10.18 -1.78
C VAL A 79 5.27 9.66 -0.70
N SER A 80 5.77 9.39 0.50
CA SER A 80 4.95 9.05 1.67
C SER A 80 5.34 9.87 2.90
N PRO A 81 4.42 10.21 3.82
CA PRO A 81 4.74 10.90 5.06
C PRO A 81 5.72 10.12 5.95
N GLY A 82 6.63 10.82 6.61
CA GLY A 82 7.65 10.23 7.48
C GLY A 82 8.96 10.99 7.47
N GLN A 83 9.96 10.44 8.16
CA GLN A 83 11.27 11.08 8.33
C GLN A 83 12.40 10.04 8.33
N LEU A 84 13.57 10.46 7.87
CA LEU A 84 14.80 9.67 8.00
C LEU A 84 15.39 9.88 9.40
N CYS A 85 15.94 8.83 9.99
CA CYS A 85 16.72 8.95 11.20
C CYS A 85 18.08 9.60 10.91
N ASP A 86 18.42 10.71 11.57
CA ASP A 86 19.71 11.41 11.38
C ASP A 86 20.95 10.56 11.76
N ARG A 87 20.75 9.47 12.51
CA ARG A 87 21.83 8.59 12.98
C ARG A 87 22.10 7.43 12.02
N CYS A 88 21.06 6.84 11.43
CA CYS A 88 21.18 5.60 10.66
C CYS A 88 20.42 5.61 9.33
N HIS A 89 19.78 6.74 8.98
CA HIS A 89 19.02 6.94 7.74
C HIS A 89 17.88 5.94 7.50
N THR A 90 17.47 5.19 8.52
CA THR A 90 16.24 4.39 8.44
C THR A 90 15.05 5.33 8.29
N PHE A 91 14.17 5.05 7.33
CA PHE A 91 12.89 5.76 7.22
C PHE A 91 11.95 5.31 8.34
N ASN A 92 11.37 6.27 9.03
CA ASN A 92 10.43 6.05 10.13
C ASN A 92 9.12 6.77 9.84
N ARG A 93 8.03 6.25 10.42
CA ARG A 93 6.72 6.88 10.36
C ARG A 93 6.79 8.29 10.94
N GLU A 94 5.92 9.16 10.48
CA GLU A 94 5.87 10.57 10.88
C GLU A 94 5.73 10.73 12.39
N GLU A 95 4.93 9.89 13.02
CA GLU A 95 4.64 9.94 14.47
C GLU A 95 5.65 9.15 15.32
N ALA A 96 6.64 8.50 14.70
CA ALA A 96 7.62 7.70 15.41
C ALA A 96 8.47 8.59 16.33
N ARG A 97 8.48 8.25 17.63
CA ARG A 97 9.30 8.93 18.65
C ARG A 97 10.73 8.40 18.73
N PHE A 98 10.93 7.15 18.32
CA PHE A 98 12.22 6.46 18.33
C PHE A 98 12.43 5.74 17.01
N CYS A 99 13.68 5.65 16.56
CA CYS A 99 14.03 4.93 15.35
C CYS A 99 13.79 3.43 15.53
N ALA A 100 13.03 2.84 14.62
CA ALA A 100 12.72 1.41 14.63
C ALA A 100 13.95 0.50 14.42
N ALA A 101 15.05 1.05 13.89
CA ALA A 101 16.29 0.30 13.67
C ALA A 101 17.33 0.51 14.78
N CYS A 102 17.61 1.77 15.17
CA CYS A 102 18.71 2.06 16.10
C CYS A 102 18.28 2.59 17.48
N GLY A 103 16.98 2.79 17.71
CA GLY A 103 16.44 3.26 18.99
C GLY A 103 16.69 4.73 19.31
N ALA A 104 17.42 5.47 18.46
CA ALA A 104 17.65 6.90 18.67
C ALA A 104 16.32 7.67 18.70
N ALA A 105 16.22 8.68 19.57
CA ALA A 105 15.08 9.59 19.59
C ALA A 105 14.97 10.33 18.25
N LEU A 106 13.74 10.45 17.74
CA LEU A 106 13.41 11.16 16.50
C LEU A 106 12.74 12.49 16.85
N VAL A 107 12.91 13.48 15.98
CA VAL A 107 12.21 14.76 16.10
C VAL A 107 10.77 14.57 15.62
N VAL A 108 9.81 14.54 16.54
CA VAL A 108 8.39 14.48 16.16
C VAL A 108 7.95 15.88 15.72
N ARG A 109 7.66 16.03 14.43
CA ARG A 109 7.05 17.25 13.90
C ARG A 109 5.55 17.14 14.05
N VAL A 110 4.95 17.99 14.88
CA VAL A 110 3.49 18.12 14.95
C VAL A 110 3.06 18.92 13.72
N ALA A 111 2.22 18.34 12.86
CA ALA A 111 1.58 19.09 11.80
C ALA A 111 0.66 20.14 12.45
N GLY A 112 0.99 21.42 12.28
CA GLY A 112 0.16 22.56 12.66
C GLY A 112 -0.92 22.87 11.63
#